data_AF-A0A942AZA8-F1
#
_entry.id   AF-A0A942AZA8-F1
#
_cell.length_a   1.000
_cell.length_b   1.000
_cell.length_c   1.000
_cell.angle_alpha   90.00
_cell.angle_beta   90.00
_cell.angle_gamma   90.00
#
_symmetry.space_group_name_H-M   'P 1'
#
loop_
_entity.id
_entity.type
_entity.pdbx_description
1 polymer ?
#
loop_
_entity_poly.entity_id
_entity_poly.type
_entity_poly.pdbx_seq_one_letter_code
_entity_poly.pdbx_strand_id
1 'polypeptide(L)' 'MKTILFLILIGLGVTACNSSRNIVKLTGVKWVLEKLDGKPLQMKENGNKVYIHFNDTEKRADGMAGCNRFFGGYELDGK' A
#
# COMPACT_ATOMS: atom_id res chain seq x y z
N MET A 1 -10.19 23.77 48.21
CA MET A 1 -10.93 22.77 47.39
C MET A 1 -11.24 23.22 45.95
N LYS A 2 -11.08 24.51 45.58
CA LYS A 2 -11.28 24.97 44.19
C LYS A 2 -10.00 24.93 43.34
N THR A 3 -8.83 25.05 43.96
CA THR A 3 -7.53 25.11 43.27
C THR A 3 -7.05 23.76 42.74
N ILE A 4 -7.41 22.65 43.40
CA ILE A 4 -7.04 21.28 42.96
C ILE A 4 -7.89 20.84 41.76
N LEU A 5 -9.10 21.40 41.59
CA LEU A 5 -9.99 21.09 40.47
C LEU A 5 -9.47 21.67 39.13
N PHE A 6 -8.64 22.72 39.17
CA PHE A 6 -8.09 23.37 37.99
C PHE A 6 -6.89 22.64 37.38
N LEU A 7 -6.16 21.83 38.16
CA LEU A 7 -4.98 21.10 37.68
C LEU A 7 -5.33 19.84 36.86
N ILE A 8 -6.52 19.28 37.06
CA ILE A 8 -6.97 18.06 36.36
C ILE A 8 -7.48 18.39 34.94
N LEU A 9 -7.94 19.63 34.69
CA LEU A 9 -8.44 20.04 33.38
C LEU A 9 -7.34 20.28 32.33
N ILE A 10 -6.09 20.48 32.75
CA ILE A 10 -4.96 20.78 31.85
C ILE A 10 -4.27 19.48 31.37
N GLY A 11 -4.44 18.36 32.07
CA GLY A 11 -3.79 17.09 31.75
C GLY A 11 -4.46 16.24 30.66
N LEU A 12 -5.67 16.58 30.20
CA LEU A 12 -6.42 15.78 29.21
C LEU A 12 -6.34 16.28 27.77
N GLY A 13 -5.68 17.41 27.51
CA GLY A 13 -5.63 18.00 26.17
C GLY A 13 -4.24 17.94 25.58
N VAL A 14 -3.87 16.82 24.94
CA VAL A 14 -3.09 16.74 23.67
C VAL A 14 -2.54 15.32 23.45
N THR A 15 -3.42 14.31 23.29
CA THR A 15 -3.05 13.14 22.47
C THR A 15 -3.39 13.46 21.02
N ALA A 16 -2.59 14.34 20.40
CA ALA A 16 -2.60 14.47 18.95
C ALA A 16 -2.08 13.16 18.37
N CYS A 17 -3.00 12.30 17.94
CA CYS A 17 -2.68 11.10 17.19
C CYS A 17 -2.10 11.55 15.84
N ASN A 18 -0.78 11.68 15.75
CA ASN A 18 -0.09 11.79 14.47
C ASN A 18 -0.21 10.44 13.76
N SER A 19 -1.35 10.22 13.11
CA SER A 19 -1.49 9.15 12.12
C SER A 19 -0.53 9.48 10.99
N SER A 20 0.68 8.93 11.03
CA SER A 20 1.57 8.90 9.89
C SER A 20 0.84 8.13 8.81
N ARG A 21 0.30 8.84 7.80
CA ARG A 21 -0.19 8.19 6.59
C ARG A 21 0.99 7.44 6.01
N ASN A 22 0.97 6.11 6.11
CA ASN A 22 1.93 5.27 5.44
C ASN A 22 1.60 5.33 3.95
N ILE A 23 2.16 6.32 3.26
CA ILE A 23 2.00 6.45 1.82
C ILE A 23 2.93 5.41 1.20
N VAL A 24 2.37 4.23 0.96
CA VAL A 24 3.05 3.21 0.15
C VAL A 24 3.13 3.77 -1.27
N LYS A 25 4.35 3.98 -1.76
CA LYS A 25 4.56 4.36 -3.15
C LYS A 25 4.09 3.23 -4.05
N LEU A 26 3.45 3.58 -5.17
CA LEU A 26 3.06 2.61 -6.18
C LEU A 26 4.29 1.92 -6.80
N THR A 27 5.38 2.67 -6.96
CA THR A 27 6.63 2.24 -7.57
C THR A 27 7.61 1.63 -6.56
N GLY A 28 8.54 0.81 -7.06
CA GLY A 28 9.59 0.18 -6.23
C GLY A 28 9.12 -0.99 -5.37
N VAL A 29 7.86 -1.42 -5.53
CA VAL A 29 7.28 -2.59 -4.85
C VAL A 29 6.57 -3.50 -5.86
N LYS A 30 6.46 -4.80 -5.54
CA LYS A 30 5.67 -5.76 -6.31
C LYS A 30 4.27 -5.86 -5.74
N TRP A 31 3.28 -5.55 -6.55
CA TRP A 31 1.87 -5.76 -6.22
C TRP A 31 1.46 -7.15 -6.67
N VAL A 32 1.11 -8.01 -5.71
CA VAL A 32 0.65 -9.38 -5.97
C VAL A 32 -0.86 -9.38 -6.09
N LEU A 33 -1.40 -10.02 -7.13
CA LEU A 33 -2.84 -10.11 -7.33
C LEU A 33 -3.47 -10.97 -6.23
N GLU A 34 -4.49 -10.43 -5.54
CA GLU A 34 -5.21 -11.13 -4.48
C GLU A 34 -6.45 -11.85 -5.02
N LYS A 35 -7.24 -11.14 -5.84
CA LYS A 35 -8.50 -11.62 -6.42
C LYS A 35 -8.63 -11.19 -7.87
N LEU A 36 -9.27 -12.01 -8.67
CA LEU A 36 -9.66 -11.70 -10.05
C LEU A 36 -11.18 -11.88 -10.16
N ASP A 37 -11.89 -10.86 -10.65
CA ASP A 37 -13.35 -10.84 -10.72
C ASP A 37 -14.04 -11.20 -9.39
N GLY A 38 -13.47 -10.70 -8.28
CA GLY A 38 -13.95 -10.95 -6.92
C GLY A 38 -13.64 -12.35 -6.37
N LYS A 39 -13.05 -13.26 -7.17
CA LYS A 39 -12.71 -14.61 -6.75
C LYS A 39 -11.24 -14.69 -6.32
N PRO A 40 -10.94 -15.35 -5.19
CA PRO A 40 -9.56 -15.58 -4.79
C PRO A 40 -8.83 -16.44 -5.83
N LEU A 41 -7.57 -16.13 -6.07
CA LEU A 41 -6.74 -16.96 -6.93
C LEU A 41 -6.46 -18.31 -6.25
N GLN A 42 -6.82 -19.41 -6.90
CA GLN A 42 -6.35 -20.73 -6.51
C GLN A 42 -4.97 -20.95 -7.14
N MET A 43 -3.95 -20.31 -6.57
CA MET A 43 -2.57 -20.58 -6.98
C MET A 43 -2.11 -21.88 -6.31
N LYS A 44 -1.46 -22.75 -7.08
CA LYS A 44 -0.73 -23.88 -6.48
C LYS A 44 0.33 -23.32 -5.52
N GLU A 45 0.64 -24.06 -4.46
CA GLU A 45 1.61 -23.65 -3.44
C GLU A 45 2.99 -23.27 -4.03
N ASN A 46 3.35 -23.91 -5.15
CA ASN A 46 4.58 -23.65 -5.92
C ASN A 46 4.34 -22.90 -7.25
N GLY A 47 3.16 -22.31 -7.43
CA GLY A 47 2.82 -21.55 -8.63
C GLY A 47 3.52 -20.19 -8.65
N ASN A 48 3.86 -19.71 -9.85
CA ASN A 48 4.34 -18.34 -10.01
C ASN A 48 3.26 -17.35 -9.58
N LYS A 49 3.54 -16.53 -8.56
CA LYS A 49 2.64 -15.47 -8.13
C LYS A 49 2.35 -14.52 -9.29
N VAL A 50 1.09 -14.18 -9.49
CA VAL A 50 0.69 -13.12 -10.42
C VAL A 50 1.05 -11.78 -9.78
N TYR A 51 1.86 -10.97 -10.46
CA TYR A 51 2.27 -9.67 -9.93
C TYR A 51 2.50 -8.64 -11.03
N ILE A 52 2.45 -7.38 -10.63
CA ILE A 52 2.91 -6.22 -11.39
C ILE A 52 3.92 -5.40 -10.57
N HIS A 53 4.92 -4.88 -11.24
CA HIS A 53 5.96 -4.02 -10.70
C HIS A 53 6.06 -2.75 -11.57
N PHE A 54 6.11 -1.60 -10.92
CA PHE A 54 6.29 -0.30 -11.59
C PHE A 54 7.70 0.23 -11.31
N ASN A 55 8.55 0.18 -12.34
CA ASN A 55 9.90 0.73 -12.30
C ASN A 55 9.85 2.22 -12.61
N ASP A 56 10.16 3.05 -11.60
CA ASP A 56 10.13 4.51 -11.75
C ASP A 56 11.31 5.06 -12.56
N THR A 57 12.45 4.38 -12.51
CA THR A 57 13.67 4.78 -13.23
C THR A 57 13.51 4.60 -14.74
N GLU A 58 12.98 3.45 -15.15
CA GLU A 58 12.83 3.11 -16.57
C GLU A 58 11.48 3.53 -17.16
N LYS A 59 10.53 3.99 -16.32
CA LYS A 59 9.13 4.25 -16.72
C LYS A 59 8.49 3.04 -17.42
N ARG A 60 8.77 1.85 -16.89
CA ARG A 60 8.22 0.57 -17.38
C ARG A 60 7.47 -0.19 -16.28
N ALA A 61 6.40 -0.85 -16.69
CA ALA A 61 5.72 -1.86 -15.89
C ALA A 61 6.13 -3.24 -16.38
N ASP A 62 6.39 -4.16 -15.46
CA ASP A 62 6.73 -5.56 -15.74
C ASP A 62 6.02 -6.50 -14.76
N GLY A 63 5.85 -7.76 -15.13
CA GLY A 63 5.18 -8.70 -14.25
C GLY A 63 5.04 -10.12 -14.75
N MET A 64 4.31 -10.91 -13.96
CA MET A 64 3.96 -12.30 -14.23
C MET A 64 2.43 -12.42 -14.29
N ALA A 65 1.89 -12.90 -15.40
CA ALA A 65 0.47 -13.16 -15.62
C ALA A 65 0.13 -14.66 -15.47
N GLY A 66 0.74 -15.32 -14.49
CA GLY A 66 0.57 -16.74 -14.19
C GLY A 66 1.52 -17.63 -15.00
N CYS A 67 1.33 -17.69 -16.32
CA CYS A 67 2.20 -18.47 -17.22
C CYS A 67 3.28 -17.63 -17.91
N ASN A 68 2.90 -16.41 -18.30
CA ASN A 68 3.74 -15.55 -19.13
C ASN A 68 4.23 -14.33 -18.35
N ARG A 69 5.40 -13.84 -18.75
CA ARG A 69 5.84 -12.49 -18.35
C ARG A 69 5.27 -11.46 -19.29
N PHE A 70 5.02 -10.27 -18.78
CA PHE A 70 4.61 -9.11 -19.58
C PHE A 70 5.47 -7.89 -19.23
N PHE A 71 5.53 -6.93 -20.16
CA PHE A 71 6.18 -5.65 -19.95
C PHE A 71 5.59 -4.57 -20.86
N GLY A 72 5.73 -3.31 -20.47
CA GLY A 72 5.30 -2.15 -21.27
C GLY A 72 5.69 -0.82 -20.63
N GLY A 73 5.53 0.28 -21.36
CA GLY A 73 5.57 1.62 -20.77
C GLY A 73 4.33 1.89 -19.92
N TYR A 74 4.43 2.77 -18.91
CA TYR A 74 3.28 3.23 -18.16
C TYR A 74 3.36 4.73 -17.90
N GLU A 75 2.21 5.34 -17.69
CA GLU A 75 2.05 6.70 -17.21
C GLU A 75 1.29 6.67 -15.88
N LEU A 76 1.60 7.59 -14.98
CA LEU A 76 0.84 7.80 -13.75
C LEU A 76 0.13 9.13 -13.86
N ASP A 77 -1.18 9.08 -13.75
CA ASP A 77 -2.02 10.26 -13.66
C ASP A 77 -2.79 10.24 -12.33
N GLY A 78 -2.53 11.23 -11.49
CA GLY A 78 -2.98 11.30 -10.09
C GLY A 78 -1.99 12.06 -9.22
N LYS A 79 -2.50 13.01 -8.42
CA LYS A 79 -1.71 13.78 -7.44
C LYS A 79 -1.55 13.04 -6.12
#